data_AF-A0A410TMW8-F1
#
_entry.id   AF-A0A410TMW8-F1
#
_cell.length_a   1.000
_cell.length_b   1.000
_cell.length_c   1.000
_cell.angle_alpha   90.00
_cell.angle_beta   90.00
_cell.angle_gamma   90.00
#
_symmetry.space_group_name_H-M   'P 1'
#
loop_
_entity.id
_entity.type
_entity.pdbx_description
1 polymer ?
#
loop_
_entity_poly.entity_id
_entity_poly.type
_entity_poly.pdbx_seq_one_letter_code
_entity_poly.pdbx_strand_id
1 'polypeptide(L)'
;MLDAALATTETDDGVALSLRIENGGSDPVTLDFRTGQRAEFTAYPAGESGDGTGDAPTDGDSPGRDSVDSVWRYGAGRMFTQALASETLAPGESVEYEGTWRDPPAGTYRTVGEATVTDRDVRAETTVVVEP
;
A
#
# COMPACT_ATOMS: atom_id res chain seq x y z
N MET A 1 3.17 -19.20 -5.79
CA MET A 1 3.34 -17.88 -6.43
C MET A 1 2.24 -17.01 -5.86
N LEU A 2 2.56 -15.79 -5.44
CA LEU A 2 1.53 -14.87 -4.94
C LEU A 2 1.31 -13.78 -5.96
N ASP A 3 0.04 -13.52 -6.25
CA ASP A 3 -0.40 -12.45 -7.13
C ASP A 3 -1.08 -11.39 -6.26
N ALA A 4 -0.66 -10.15 -6.41
CA ALA A 4 -1.20 -9.01 -5.69
C ALA A 4 -1.94 -8.08 -6.65
N ALA A 5 -3.12 -7.63 -6.25
CA ALA A 5 -3.90 -6.66 -6.99
C ALA A 5 -4.40 -5.59 -6.02
N LEU A 6 -4.25 -4.31 -6.41
CA LEU A 6 -4.76 -3.18 -5.67
C LEU A 6 -5.95 -2.58 -6.42
N ALA A 7 -7.10 -2.53 -5.76
CA ALA A 7 -8.28 -1.84 -6.24
C ALA A 7 -8.49 -0.55 -5.45
N THR A 8 -8.98 0.47 -6.15
CA THR A 8 -9.43 1.74 -5.55
C THR A 8 -10.88 1.98 -5.93
N THR A 9 -11.64 2.57 -5.02
CA THR A 9 -13.05 2.92 -5.25
C THR A 9 -13.34 4.24 -4.55
N GLU A 10 -13.80 5.24 -5.31
CA GLU A 10 -14.29 6.49 -4.75
C GLU A 10 -15.62 6.26 -4.03
N THR A 11 -15.74 6.79 -2.83
CA THR A 11 -16.91 6.71 -1.96
C THR A 11 -17.24 8.10 -1.43
N ASP A 12 -18.43 8.27 -0.83
CA ASP A 12 -18.81 9.54 -0.20
C ASP A 12 -17.86 9.98 0.95
N ASP A 13 -17.12 9.04 1.54
CA ASP A 13 -16.17 9.28 2.64
C ASP A 13 -14.70 9.42 2.18
N GLY A 14 -14.43 9.31 0.87
CA GLY A 14 -13.08 9.42 0.28
C GLY A 14 -12.76 8.29 -0.70
N VAL A 15 -11.56 7.71 -0.60
CA VAL A 15 -11.12 6.59 -1.45
C VAL A 15 -10.92 5.34 -0.61
N ALA A 16 -11.67 4.29 -0.92
CA ALA A 16 -11.45 2.95 -0.42
C ALA A 16 -10.34 2.26 -1.23
N LEU A 17 -9.39 1.64 -0.54
CA LEU A 17 -8.31 0.84 -1.11
C LEU A 17 -8.47 -0.60 -0.64
N SER A 18 -8.32 -1.54 -1.56
CA SER A 18 -8.42 -2.96 -1.30
C SER A 18 -7.25 -3.71 -1.95
N LEU A 19 -6.36 -4.25 -1.13
CA LEU A 19 -5.25 -5.10 -1.55
C LEU A 19 -5.70 -6.56 -1.47
N ARG A 20 -5.85 -7.19 -2.62
CA ARG A 20 -6.10 -8.62 -2.74
C ARG A 20 -4.82 -9.37 -3.00
N ILE A 21 -4.58 -10.44 -2.24
CA ILE A 21 -3.45 -11.34 -2.41
C ILE A 21 -3.99 -12.74 -2.68
N GLU A 22 -3.62 -13.33 -3.80
CA GLU A 22 -4.05 -14.66 -4.21
C GLU A 22 -2.84 -15.59 -4.34
N ASN A 23 -2.99 -16.82 -3.85
CA ASN A 23 -2.01 -17.87 -4.11
C ASN A 23 -2.30 -18.55 -5.46
N GLY A 24 -1.74 -18.00 -6.54
CA GLY A 24 -1.76 -18.61 -7.87
C GLY A 24 -0.87 -19.86 -8.02
N GLY A 25 -0.16 -20.27 -6.95
CA GLY A 25 0.65 -21.48 -6.93
C GLY A 25 -0.15 -22.77 -6.73
N SER A 26 0.57 -23.90 -6.78
CA SER A 26 0.01 -25.24 -6.53
C SER A 26 0.24 -25.75 -5.10
N ASP A 27 1.02 -25.02 -4.30
CA ASP A 27 1.35 -25.34 -2.92
C ASP A 27 0.80 -24.26 -1.98
N PRO A 28 0.36 -24.61 -0.76
CA PRO A 28 -0.08 -23.63 0.22
C PRO A 28 1.04 -22.66 0.59
N VAL A 29 0.68 -21.40 0.83
CA VAL A 29 1.63 -20.35 1.22
C VAL A 29 1.19 -19.73 2.54
N THR A 30 2.10 -19.68 3.50
CA THR A 30 1.88 -19.03 4.80
C THR A 30 2.40 -17.60 4.75
N LEU A 31 1.57 -16.65 5.20
CA LEU A 31 1.86 -15.24 5.40
C LEU A 31 2.04 -14.98 6.89
N ASP A 32 3.24 -14.58 7.28
CA ASP A 32 3.57 -14.26 8.67
C ASP A 32 3.66 -12.75 8.89
N PHE A 33 2.97 -12.25 9.91
CA PHE A 33 2.86 -10.84 10.23
C PHE A 33 3.43 -10.55 11.62
N ARG A 34 4.20 -9.46 11.74
CA ARG A 34 4.78 -9.02 13.03
C ARG A 34 3.77 -8.36 13.97
N THR A 35 2.67 -7.85 13.43
CA THR A 35 1.65 -7.13 14.17
C THR A 35 0.27 -7.45 13.60
N GLY A 36 -0.78 -6.94 14.25
CA GLY A 36 -2.14 -6.98 13.70
C GLY A 36 -2.34 -6.17 12.43
N GLN A 37 -1.38 -5.32 12.03
CA GLN A 37 -1.41 -4.66 10.72
C GLN A 37 -1.09 -5.69 9.64
N ARG A 38 -1.99 -5.87 8.67
CA ARG A 38 -1.81 -6.82 7.56
C ARG A 38 -1.37 -6.16 6.26
N ALA A 39 -1.80 -4.91 6.07
CA ALA A 39 -1.41 -4.11 4.94
C ALA A 39 -1.09 -2.67 5.34
N GLU A 40 -0.21 -2.08 4.56
CA GLU A 40 0.06 -0.66 4.48
C GLU A 40 -0.40 -0.15 3.12
N PHE A 41 -0.91 1.07 3.08
CA PHE A 41 -1.19 1.75 1.83
C PHE A 41 -0.56 3.14 1.88
N THR A 42 -0.02 3.59 0.76
CA THR A 42 0.59 4.90 0.64
C THR A 42 0.13 5.55 -0.66
N ALA A 43 -0.25 6.83 -0.60
CA ALA A 43 -0.63 7.60 -1.77
C ALA A 43 0.45 8.64 -2.10
N TYR A 44 0.82 8.69 -3.36
CA TYR A 44 1.77 9.62 -3.95
C TYR A 44 1.05 10.49 -4.96
N PRO A 45 1.37 11.79 -5.05
CA PRO A 45 0.91 12.56 -6.20
C PRO A 45 1.48 11.90 -7.45
N ALA A 46 0.65 11.67 -8.47
CA ALA A 46 1.10 10.99 -9.68
C ALA A 46 2.15 11.80 -10.47
N GLY A 47 2.35 13.07 -10.11
CA GLY A 47 3.34 13.97 -10.66
C GLY A 47 3.22 14.14 -12.16
N GLU A 48 2.70 15.29 -12.63
CA GLU A 48 3.34 15.86 -13.81
C GLU A 48 4.78 16.11 -13.39
N SER A 49 5.75 15.42 -14.01
CA SER A 49 7.17 15.52 -13.68
C SER A 49 7.56 16.99 -13.51
N GLY A 50 7.63 17.45 -12.27
CA GLY A 50 8.04 18.80 -11.95
C GLY A 50 9.45 18.98 -12.49
N ASP A 51 9.58 19.91 -13.42
CA ASP A 51 10.83 20.27 -14.08
C ASP A 51 11.96 20.30 -13.03
N GLY A 52 12.93 19.41 -13.19
CA GLY A 52 13.98 19.13 -12.23
C GLY A 52 14.93 20.31 -12.08
N THR A 53 14.54 21.30 -11.29
CA THR A 53 15.44 22.33 -10.79
C THR A 53 15.33 22.39 -9.27
N GLY A 54 15.78 21.32 -8.62
CA GLY A 54 16.06 21.31 -7.19
C GLY A 54 17.52 20.91 -7.01
N ASP A 55 18.38 21.91 -6.84
CA ASP A 55 19.75 21.75 -6.37
C ASP A 55 19.69 21.04 -5.01
N ALA A 56 19.86 19.72 -5.02
CA ALA A 56 19.86 18.91 -3.80
C ALA A 56 21.28 18.85 -3.25
N PRO A 57 21.53 19.25 -1.99
CA PRO A 57 22.84 19.06 -1.38
C PRO A 57 23.11 17.55 -1.24
N THR A 58 24.19 17.08 -1.85
CA THR A 58 24.70 15.70 -1.74
C THR A 58 25.40 15.49 -0.39
N ASP A 59 24.66 15.56 0.70
CA ASP A 59 25.14 15.09 2.01
C ASP A 59 24.40 13.80 2.38
N GLY A 60 24.94 12.68 1.88
CA GLY A 60 25.14 11.40 2.59
C GLY A 60 24.04 10.68 3.36
N ASP A 61 22.83 11.21 3.52
CA ASP A 61 21.72 10.59 4.24
C ASP A 61 20.39 10.93 3.55
N SER A 62 20.22 10.43 2.33
CA SER A 62 18.95 10.54 1.63
C SER A 62 18.06 9.37 2.06
N PRO A 63 16.98 9.57 2.85
CA PRO A 63 15.90 8.58 2.89
C PRO A 63 15.42 8.40 1.45
N GLY A 64 15.19 7.15 1.02
CA GLY A 64 14.77 6.85 -0.34
C GLY A 64 13.66 7.82 -0.79
N ARG A 65 13.84 8.42 -1.98
CA ARG A 65 13.07 9.54 -2.55
C ARG A 65 11.54 9.40 -2.41
N ASP A 66 11.03 8.16 -2.36
CA ASP A 66 9.63 7.81 -2.14
C ASP A 66 9.12 8.00 -0.70
N SER A 67 9.93 8.41 0.27
CA SER A 67 9.44 8.61 1.66
C SER A 67 8.93 10.03 1.94
N VAL A 68 9.38 11.02 1.14
CA VAL A 68 9.17 12.46 1.43
C VAL A 68 8.04 13.10 0.62
N ASP A 69 7.54 12.40 -0.40
CA ASP A 69 6.53 12.93 -1.34
C ASP A 69 5.13 12.31 -1.16
N SER A 70 4.97 11.33 -0.27
CA SER A 70 3.65 10.73 -0.01
C SER A 70 2.70 11.76 0.60
N VAL A 71 1.49 11.89 0.04
CA VAL A 71 0.43 12.76 0.58
C VAL A 71 -0.40 12.08 1.67
N TRP A 72 -0.39 10.75 1.71
CA TRP A 72 -1.14 9.98 2.70
C TRP A 72 -0.53 8.58 2.92
N ARG A 73 -0.68 8.05 4.14
CA ARG A 73 -0.29 6.68 4.50
C ARG A 73 -1.27 6.05 5.49
N TYR A 74 -1.78 4.88 5.12
CA TYR A 74 -2.61 4.00 5.95
C TYR A 74 -1.76 3.36 7.05
N GLY A 75 -2.03 3.70 8.30
CA GLY A 75 -1.40 3.08 9.48
C GLY A 75 -0.78 4.11 10.41
N ALA A 76 -0.53 5.33 9.92
CA ALA A 76 -0.13 6.44 10.74
C ALA A 76 -1.17 6.68 11.86
N GLY A 77 -0.77 6.46 13.11
CA GLY A 77 -1.60 6.72 14.29
C GLY A 77 -2.61 5.64 14.67
N ARG A 78 -2.61 4.46 14.04
CA ARG A 78 -3.48 3.34 14.47
C ARG A 78 -2.76 2.38 15.41
N MET A 79 -3.43 2.02 16.50
CA MET A 79 -2.97 0.99 17.42
C MET A 79 -3.30 -0.38 16.85
N PHE A 80 -2.29 -1.12 16.43
CA PHE A 80 -2.41 -2.53 16.10
C PHE A 80 -1.96 -3.38 17.30
N THR A 81 -2.61 -4.50 17.53
CA THR A 81 -2.17 -5.45 18.56
C THR A 81 -0.81 -6.03 18.17
N GLN A 82 0.11 -6.15 19.12
CA GLN A 82 1.45 -6.71 18.88
C GLN A 82 1.45 -8.25 18.94
N ALA A 83 0.40 -8.88 18.45
CA ALA A 83 0.32 -10.33 18.35
C ALA A 83 0.88 -10.76 16.98
N LEU A 84 1.82 -11.69 17.00
CA LEU A 84 2.21 -12.42 15.79
C LEU A 84 0.96 -13.11 15.24
N ALA A 85 0.73 -12.94 13.95
CA ALA A 85 -0.37 -13.59 13.27
C ALA A 85 0.15 -14.28 12.00
N SER A 86 -0.33 -15.49 11.77
CA SER A 86 -0.01 -16.29 10.59
C SER A 86 -1.31 -16.65 9.88
N GLU A 87 -1.32 -16.55 8.56
CA GLU A 87 -2.45 -16.89 7.71
C GLU A 87 -1.97 -17.78 6.57
N THR A 88 -2.63 -18.90 6.30
CA THR A 88 -2.21 -19.83 5.25
C THR A 88 -3.22 -19.82 4.13
N LEU A 89 -2.77 -19.45 2.94
CA LEU A 89 -3.56 -19.46 1.72
C LEU A 89 -3.36 -20.79 0.99
N ALA A 90 -4.43 -21.57 0.83
CA ALA A 90 -4.42 -22.74 -0.04
C ALA A 90 -4.20 -22.34 -1.53
N PRO A 91 -3.88 -23.30 -2.42
CA PRO A 91 -3.84 -23.04 -3.86
C PRO A 91 -5.17 -22.46 -4.38
N GLY A 92 -5.11 -21.30 -5.01
CA GLY A 92 -6.28 -20.54 -5.49
C GLY A 92 -7.04 -19.76 -4.40
N GLU A 93 -6.60 -19.82 -3.15
CA GLU A 93 -7.17 -19.02 -2.07
C GLU A 93 -6.66 -17.58 -2.15
N SER A 94 -7.53 -16.63 -1.80
CA SER A 94 -7.16 -15.22 -1.71
C SER A 94 -7.66 -14.60 -0.43
N VAL A 95 -6.89 -13.65 0.07
CA VAL A 95 -7.27 -12.76 1.17
C VAL A 95 -7.32 -11.32 0.68
N GLU A 96 -8.12 -10.51 1.35
CA GLU A 96 -8.27 -9.09 1.06
C GLU A 96 -8.01 -8.26 2.32
N TYR A 97 -7.26 -7.17 2.14
CA TYR A 97 -6.98 -6.19 3.18
C TYR A 97 -7.43 -4.82 2.72
N GLU A 98 -8.10 -4.08 3.59
CA GLU A 98 -8.76 -2.83 3.23
C GLU A 98 -8.16 -1.64 3.98
N GLY A 99 -8.24 -0.47 3.34
CA GLY A 99 -7.95 0.82 3.95
C GLY A 99 -8.76 1.95 3.33
N THR A 100 -8.95 3.03 4.07
CA THR A 100 -9.73 4.19 3.60
C THR A 100 -8.89 5.45 3.73
N TRP A 101 -8.65 6.12 2.59
CA TRP A 101 -8.13 7.47 2.54
C TRP A 101 -9.31 8.44 2.58
N ARG A 102 -9.53 9.05 3.76
CA ARG A 102 -10.65 9.98 3.97
C ARG A 102 -10.30 11.39 3.53
N ASP A 103 -11.30 12.08 2.99
CA ASP A 103 -11.21 13.47 2.52
C ASP A 103 -9.95 13.75 1.68
N PRO A 104 -9.64 12.92 0.65
CA PRO A 104 -8.50 13.16 -0.20
C PRO A 104 -8.68 14.47 -0.99
N PRO A 105 -7.63 15.30 -1.15
CA PRO A 105 -7.68 16.41 -2.08
C PRO A 105 -7.90 15.90 -3.52
N ALA A 106 -8.60 16.69 -4.33
CA ALA A 106 -8.81 16.39 -5.73
C ALA A 106 -7.48 16.36 -6.51
N GLY A 107 -7.31 15.38 -7.39
CA GLY A 107 -6.08 15.18 -8.15
C GLY A 107 -5.85 13.72 -8.54
N THR A 108 -4.75 13.48 -9.26
CA THR A 108 -4.34 12.13 -9.65
C THR A 108 -3.24 11.62 -8.73
N TYR A 109 -3.45 10.43 -8.18
CA TYR A 109 -2.54 9.82 -7.21
C TYR A 109 -2.17 8.40 -7.61
N ARG A 110 -0.90 8.07 -7.43
CA ARG A 110 -0.42 6.69 -7.45
C ARG A 110 -0.55 6.14 -6.04
N THR A 111 -1.41 5.15 -5.86
CA THR A 111 -1.58 4.43 -4.59
C THR A 111 -0.81 3.12 -4.64
N VAL A 112 -0.11 2.80 -3.56
CA VAL A 112 0.67 1.57 -3.39
C VAL A 112 0.12 0.86 -2.16
N GLY A 113 -0.16 -0.43 -2.27
CA GLY A 113 -0.61 -1.30 -1.20
C GLY A 113 0.42 -2.42 -1.00
N GLU A 114 0.88 -2.58 0.23
CA GLU A 114 1.94 -3.51 0.60
C GLU A 114 1.49 -4.38 1.77
N ALA A 115 1.65 -5.69 1.64
CA ALA A 115 1.40 -6.59 2.75
C ALA A 115 2.57 -6.52 3.73
N THR A 116 2.30 -6.44 5.03
CA THR A 116 3.33 -6.35 6.08
C THR A 116 3.92 -7.72 6.45
N VAL A 117 3.97 -8.62 5.46
CA VAL A 117 4.45 -9.99 5.61
C VAL A 117 5.95 -9.97 5.80
N THR A 118 6.48 -10.78 6.73
CA THR A 118 7.92 -10.75 7.04
C THR A 118 8.79 -11.59 6.13
N ASP A 119 8.23 -12.65 5.54
CA ASP A 119 9.00 -13.59 4.72
C ASP A 119 9.18 -13.08 3.28
N ARG A 120 8.27 -12.22 2.81
CA ARG A 120 8.16 -11.85 1.39
C ARG A 120 7.60 -10.45 1.19
N ASP A 121 8.12 -9.78 0.17
CA ASP A 121 7.55 -8.56 -0.36
C ASP A 121 6.36 -8.88 -1.28
N VAL A 122 5.17 -8.45 -0.85
CA VAL A 122 3.94 -8.55 -1.66
C VAL A 122 3.34 -7.16 -1.75
N ARG A 123 3.29 -6.62 -2.96
CA ARG A 123 2.77 -5.26 -3.20
C ARG A 123 2.10 -5.14 -4.55
N ALA A 124 1.15 -4.22 -4.62
CA ALA A 124 0.51 -3.80 -5.86
C ALA A 124 0.29 -2.28 -5.83
N GLU A 125 0.24 -1.67 -7.00
CA GLU A 125 -0.03 -0.24 -7.15
C GLU A 125 -1.14 -0.01 -8.16
N THR A 126 -1.86 1.09 -7.98
CA THR A 126 -2.86 1.56 -8.94
C THR A 126 -2.97 3.08 -8.91
N THR A 127 -3.44 3.66 -10.01
CA THR A 127 -3.70 5.09 -10.10
C THR A 127 -5.16 5.36 -9.80
N VAL A 128 -5.43 6.37 -8.96
CA VAL A 128 -6.76 6.88 -8.68
C VAL A 128 -6.82 8.36 -9.05
N VAL A 129 -7.91 8.77 -9.68
CA VAL A 129 -8.26 10.17 -9.89
C VAL A 129 -9.33 10.48 -8.85
N VAL A 130 -9.12 11.54 -8.07
CA VAL A 130 -10.08 12.03 -7.08
C VAL A 130 -10.73 13.27 -7.68
N GLU A 131 -12.04 13.20 -7.90
CA GLU A 131 -12.81 14.34 -8.40
C GLU A 131 -13.12 15.36 -7.27
N PRO A 132 -13.22 16.66 -7.59
CA PRO A 132 -13.49 17.73 -6.63
C PRO A 132 -14.95 17.82 -6.14
#